data_AF-A0A2V9DQB2-F1
#
_entry.id   AF-A0A2V9DQB2-F1
#
_cell.length_a   1.000
_cell.length_b   1.000
_cell.length_c   1.000
_cell.angle_alpha   90.00
_cell.angle_beta   90.00
_cell.angle_gamma   90.00
#
_symmetry.space_group_name_H-M   'P 1'
#
loop_
_entity.id
_entity.type
_entity.pdbx_description
1 polymer ?
#
loop_
_entity_poly.entity_id
_entity_poly.type
_entity_poly.pdbx_seq_one_letter_code
_entity_poly.pdbx_strand_id
1 'polypeptide(L)'
;MWPSEDWASRLSDWANIGLIASLIAGVVSTFLLVWMGNVKEAYLKTHLQQSTIDLEKQKGETAKAQAEVLRLQKQRLPRTLEFESNDSLQALIASLKRTPFTAEISYKKGDGEASWFAEQIRGLLLSAGWTVPHPTPIPEDMSAHAVEKLKAQPDGVTVITKRSSDKDKPDAPEAILTNLLSKSLGSVALSPDANLPDNFLRIIILQKP
;
A
#
# COMPACT_ATOMS: atom_id res chain seq x y z
N MET A 1 -66.18 -32.92 69.23
CA MET A 1 -66.92 -33.65 68.18
C MET A 1 -65.89 -34.07 67.16
N TRP A 2 -65.58 -35.36 67.12
CA TRP A 2 -64.65 -35.89 66.13
C TRP A 2 -65.35 -35.88 64.75
N PRO A 3 -64.65 -35.48 63.67
CA PRO A 3 -65.19 -35.60 62.33
C PRO A 3 -65.49 -37.08 62.04
N SER A 4 -66.58 -37.35 61.31
CA SER A 4 -66.98 -38.70 60.93
C SER A 4 -65.84 -39.40 60.17
N GLU A 5 -65.74 -40.72 60.29
CA GLU A 5 -64.71 -41.54 59.64
C GLU A 5 -64.62 -41.27 58.12
N ASP A 6 -65.75 -40.98 57.47
CA ASP A 6 -65.84 -40.56 56.06
C ASP A 6 -65.11 -39.26 55.72
N TRP A 7 -64.96 -38.36 56.68
CA TRP A 7 -64.27 -37.08 56.46
C TRP A 7 -62.76 -37.26 56.58
N ALA A 8 -62.31 -38.13 57.49
CA ALA A 8 -60.90 -38.46 57.67
C ALA A 8 -60.33 -39.20 56.45
N SER A 9 -61.09 -40.12 55.85
CA SER A 9 -60.67 -40.83 54.63
C SER A 9 -60.54 -39.87 53.44
N ARG A 10 -61.54 -38.99 53.22
CA ARG A 10 -61.48 -37.97 52.16
C ARG A 10 -60.30 -37.03 52.34
N LEU A 11 -60.01 -36.56 53.56
CA LEU A 11 -58.87 -35.69 53.81
C LEU A 11 -57.54 -36.39 53.48
N SER A 12 -57.43 -37.68 53.79
CA SER A 12 -56.25 -38.50 53.46
C SER A 12 -56.06 -38.65 51.95
N ASP A 13 -57.13 -38.92 51.20
CA ASP A 13 -57.08 -39.02 49.74
C ASP A 13 -56.65 -37.69 49.10
N TRP A 14 -57.17 -36.56 49.58
CA TRP A 14 -56.78 -35.23 49.11
C TRP A 14 -55.31 -34.90 49.41
N ALA A 15 -54.81 -35.25 50.60
CA ALA A 15 -53.41 -35.05 50.97
C ALA A 15 -52.47 -35.88 50.09
N ASN A 16 -52.83 -37.14 49.80
CA ASN A 16 -52.04 -38.02 48.94
C ASN A 16 -52.00 -37.50 47.48
N ILE A 17 -53.15 -37.06 46.94
CA ILE A 17 -53.22 -36.42 45.61
C ILE A 17 -52.36 -35.15 45.58
N GLY A 18 -52.42 -34.32 46.62
CA GLY A 18 -51.61 -33.11 46.74
C GLY A 18 -50.10 -33.39 46.73
N LEU A 19 -49.66 -34.44 47.44
CA LEU A 19 -48.26 -34.88 47.45
C LEU A 19 -47.81 -35.45 46.09
N ILE A 20 -48.65 -36.24 45.42
CA ILE A 20 -48.34 -36.77 44.08
C ILE A 20 -48.24 -35.62 43.06
N ALA A 21 -49.17 -34.66 43.12
CA ALA A 21 -49.17 -33.50 42.23
C ALA A 21 -47.92 -32.62 42.43
N SER A 22 -47.51 -32.36 43.67
CA SER A 22 -46.30 -31.56 43.96
C SER A 22 -45.01 -32.26 43.53
N LEU A 23 -44.94 -33.59 43.65
CA LEU A 23 -43.81 -34.38 43.17
C LEU A 23 -43.69 -34.31 41.64
N ILE A 24 -44.80 -34.52 40.92
CA ILE A 24 -44.82 -34.43 39.45
C ILE A 24 -44.41 -33.02 39.01
N ALA A 25 -44.94 -31.98 39.65
CA ALA A 25 -44.56 -30.60 39.37
C ALA A 25 -43.04 -30.34 39.58
N GLY A 26 -42.44 -30.91 40.63
CA GLY A 26 -41.00 -30.83 40.88
C GLY A 26 -40.14 -31.50 39.80
N VAL A 27 -40.56 -32.68 39.34
CA VAL A 27 -39.86 -33.41 38.25
C VAL A 27 -39.95 -32.63 36.94
N VAL A 28 -41.13 -32.12 36.58
CA VAL A 28 -41.31 -31.30 35.37
C VAL A 28 -40.47 -30.03 35.43
N SER A 29 -40.41 -29.37 36.59
CA SER A 29 -39.57 -28.17 36.78
C SER A 29 -38.08 -28.48 36.56
N THR A 30 -37.59 -29.57 37.14
CA THR A 30 -36.18 -29.99 36.97
C THR A 30 -35.87 -30.33 35.52
N PHE A 31 -36.79 -31.02 34.83
CA PHE A 31 -36.64 -31.35 33.42
C PHE A 31 -36.56 -30.09 32.54
N LEU A 32 -37.43 -29.10 32.77
CA LEU A 32 -37.42 -27.83 32.05
C LEU A 32 -36.11 -27.04 32.28
N LEU A 33 -35.57 -27.06 33.50
CA LEU A 33 -34.29 -26.42 33.82
C LEU A 33 -33.12 -27.05 33.04
N VAL A 34 -33.05 -28.39 33.00
CA VAL A 34 -32.01 -29.11 32.24
C VAL A 34 -32.14 -28.83 30.75
N TRP A 35 -33.36 -28.83 30.22
CA TRP A 35 -33.61 -28.53 28.81
C TRP A 35 -33.21 -27.10 28.43
N MET A 36 -33.58 -26.10 29.25
CA MET A 36 -33.15 -24.71 29.05
C MET A 36 -31.64 -24.53 29.15
N GLY A 37 -30.97 -25.26 30.06
CA GLY A 37 -29.51 -25.26 30.16
C GLY A 37 -28.84 -25.67 28.85
N ASN A 38 -29.26 -26.81 28.30
CA ASN A 38 -28.72 -27.35 27.04
C ASN A 38 -28.95 -26.40 25.85
N VAL A 39 -30.13 -25.78 25.75
CA VAL A 39 -30.43 -24.81 24.68
C VAL A 39 -29.57 -23.55 24.80
N LYS A 40 -29.35 -23.06 26.02
CA LYS A 40 -28.54 -21.87 26.27
C LYS A 40 -27.07 -22.12 25.96
N GLU A 41 -26.53 -23.29 26.31
CA GLU A 41 -25.16 -23.68 25.98
C GLU A 41 -24.95 -23.80 24.47
N ALA A 42 -25.89 -24.40 23.74
CA ALA A 42 -25.83 -24.48 22.29
C ALA A 42 -25.81 -23.07 21.66
N TYR A 43 -26.69 -22.17 22.12
CA TYR A 43 -26.75 -20.80 21.61
C TYR A 43 -25.46 -20.01 21.91
N LEU A 44 -24.94 -20.10 23.14
CA LEU A 44 -23.68 -19.47 23.54
C LEU A 44 -22.51 -19.99 22.70
N LYS A 45 -22.45 -21.31 22.44
CA LYS A 45 -21.41 -21.91 21.62
C LYS A 45 -21.45 -21.40 20.18
N THR A 46 -22.64 -21.28 19.59
CA THR A 46 -22.81 -20.72 18.24
C THR A 46 -22.39 -19.25 18.18
N HIS A 47 -22.77 -18.43 19.19
CA HIS A 47 -22.38 -17.01 19.23
C HIS A 47 -20.87 -16.82 19.40
N LEU A 48 -20.22 -17.65 20.22
CA LEU A 48 -18.76 -17.61 20.37
C LEU A 48 -18.06 -18.00 19.06
N GLN A 49 -18.53 -19.07 18.40
CA GLN A 49 -17.98 -19.47 17.09
C GLN A 49 -18.15 -18.36 16.04
N GLN A 50 -19.33 -17.75 15.96
CA GLN A 50 -19.56 -16.64 15.04
C GLN A 50 -18.66 -15.45 15.34
N SER A 51 -18.54 -15.08 16.62
CA SER A 51 -17.65 -13.98 17.05
C SER A 51 -16.19 -14.27 16.72
N THR A 52 -15.73 -15.53 16.85
CA THR A 52 -14.36 -15.89 16.46
C THR A 52 -14.15 -15.79 14.95
N ILE A 53 -15.11 -16.22 14.14
CA ILE A 53 -15.04 -16.12 12.68
C ILE A 53 -15.03 -14.65 12.24
N ASP A 54 -15.87 -13.82 12.84
CA ASP A 54 -15.94 -12.39 12.52
C ASP A 54 -14.64 -11.66 12.91
N LEU A 55 -14.04 -12.01 14.06
CA LEU A 55 -12.74 -11.49 14.47
C LEU A 55 -11.61 -11.91 13.53
N GLU A 56 -11.59 -13.17 13.10
CA GLU A 56 -10.60 -13.65 12.12
C GLU A 56 -10.75 -12.93 10.78
N LYS A 57 -11.99 -12.74 10.32
CA LYS A 57 -12.28 -11.99 9.09
C LYS A 57 -11.82 -10.54 9.19
N GLN A 58 -12.14 -9.85 10.28
CA GLN A 58 -11.70 -8.46 10.51
C GLN A 58 -10.18 -8.34 10.59
N LYS A 59 -9.50 -9.29 11.23
CA LYS A 59 -8.02 -9.34 11.25
C LYS A 59 -7.46 -9.52 9.84
N GLY A 60 -8.07 -10.40 9.04
CA GLY A 60 -7.68 -10.61 7.64
C GLY A 60 -7.84 -9.36 6.77
N GLU A 61 -8.97 -8.65 6.91
CA GLU A 61 -9.23 -7.40 6.19
C GLU A 61 -8.28 -6.28 6.64
N THR A 62 -8.00 -6.18 7.94
CA THR A 62 -7.06 -5.20 8.49
C THR A 62 -5.64 -5.45 7.98
N ALA A 63 -5.19 -6.71 7.95
CA ALA A 63 -3.88 -7.07 7.42
C ALA A 63 -3.75 -6.74 5.92
N LYS A 64 -4.81 -6.97 5.13
CA LYS A 64 -4.84 -6.59 3.70
C LYS A 64 -4.80 -5.07 3.53
N ALA A 65 -5.58 -4.33 4.31
CA ALA A 65 -5.57 -2.87 4.27
C ALA A 65 -4.20 -2.30 4.66
N GLN A 66 -3.56 -2.84 5.70
CA GLN A 66 -2.21 -2.45 6.11
C GLN A 66 -1.16 -2.77 5.03
N ALA A 67 -1.25 -3.95 4.40
CA ALA A 67 -0.37 -4.32 3.31
C ALA A 67 -0.53 -3.36 2.11
N GLU A 68 -1.75 -2.97 1.78
CA GLU A 68 -2.04 -2.03 0.69
C GLU A 68 -1.57 -0.61 1.02
N VAL A 69 -1.76 -0.14 2.26
CA VAL A 69 -1.23 1.15 2.71
C VAL A 69 0.30 1.17 2.63
N LEU A 70 0.97 0.11 3.09
CA LEU A 70 2.43 0.00 2.97
C LEU A 70 2.88 -0.05 1.51
N ARG A 71 2.13 -0.71 0.64
CA ARG A 71 2.38 -0.74 -0.81
C ARG A 71 2.28 0.66 -1.41
N LEU A 72 1.22 1.40 -1.09
CA LEU A 72 1.00 2.78 -1.55
C LEU A 72 2.04 3.74 -0.96
N GLN A 73 2.44 3.57 0.30
CA GLN A 73 3.50 4.38 0.91
C GLN A 73 4.85 4.16 0.23
N LYS A 74 5.19 2.90 -0.10
CA LYS A 74 6.38 2.58 -0.89
C LYS A 74 6.34 3.20 -2.30
N GLN A 75 5.15 3.34 -2.89
CA GLN A 75 4.99 4.04 -4.17
C GLN A 75 5.11 5.57 -4.03
N ARG A 76 4.86 6.13 -2.84
CA ARG A 76 4.89 7.58 -2.57
C ARG A 76 6.22 8.11 -2.05
N LEU A 77 7.29 7.31 -2.07
CA LEU A 77 8.59 7.72 -1.55
C LEU A 77 9.01 9.11 -2.09
N PRO A 78 9.59 9.99 -1.24
CA PRO A 78 10.04 11.31 -1.66
C PRO A 78 11.04 11.19 -2.81
N ARG A 79 10.90 12.04 -3.82
CA ARG A 79 11.89 12.21 -4.89
C ARG A 79 13.02 13.07 -4.35
N THR A 80 13.88 12.45 -3.57
CA THR A 80 15.12 13.06 -3.09
C THR A 80 16.28 12.28 -3.65
N LEU A 81 17.29 12.97 -4.16
CA LEU A 81 18.55 12.32 -4.48
C LEU A 81 19.26 11.99 -3.16
N GLU A 82 19.08 10.75 -2.69
CA GLU A 82 19.82 10.25 -1.55
C GLU A 82 21.13 9.62 -2.00
N PHE A 83 22.22 10.07 -1.37
CA PHE A 83 23.55 9.52 -1.53
C PHE A 83 23.97 8.89 -0.21
N GLU A 84 24.50 7.66 -0.24
CA GLU A 84 24.97 6.97 0.95
C GLU A 84 26.09 7.73 1.68
N SER A 85 26.91 8.46 0.92
CA SER A 85 28.01 9.27 1.44
C SER A 85 28.38 10.41 0.49
N ASN A 86 29.09 11.41 1.01
CA ASN A 86 29.68 12.48 0.20
C ASN A 86 30.70 11.93 -0.81
N ASP A 87 31.42 10.86 -0.47
CA ASP A 87 32.40 10.23 -1.37
C ASP A 87 31.71 9.59 -2.58
N SER A 88 30.55 8.95 -2.37
CA SER A 88 29.73 8.40 -3.46
C SER A 88 29.26 9.51 -4.42
N LEU A 89 28.87 10.66 -3.89
CA LEU A 89 28.51 11.84 -4.69
C LEU A 89 29.71 12.37 -5.49
N GLN A 90 30.89 12.48 -4.87
CA GLN A 90 32.10 12.95 -5.56
C GLN A 90 32.56 11.97 -6.65
N ALA A 91 32.52 10.67 -6.38
CA ALA A 91 32.86 9.64 -7.37
C ALA A 91 31.93 9.68 -8.59
N LEU A 92 30.64 9.91 -8.35
CA LEU A 92 29.65 10.11 -9.40
C LEU A 92 29.92 11.39 -10.21
N ILE A 93 30.18 12.52 -9.54
CA ILE A 93 30.51 13.76 -10.24
C ILE A 93 31.77 13.55 -11.10
N ALA A 94 32.77 12.83 -10.61
CA ALA A 94 33.99 12.52 -11.34
C ALA A 94 33.73 11.59 -12.55
N SER A 95 32.81 10.63 -12.45
CA SER A 95 32.46 9.77 -13.58
C SER A 95 31.69 10.52 -14.66
N LEU A 96 30.73 11.38 -14.27
CA LEU A 96 29.96 12.22 -15.20
C LEU A 96 30.82 13.30 -15.90
N LYS A 97 31.90 13.77 -15.25
CA LYS A 97 32.84 14.74 -15.84
C LYS A 97 33.59 14.23 -17.07
N ARG A 98 33.73 12.91 -17.24
CA ARG A 98 34.52 12.31 -18.33
C ARG A 98 33.93 12.58 -19.71
N THR A 99 32.63 12.87 -19.79
CA THR A 99 31.96 13.12 -21.06
C THR A 99 30.96 14.26 -20.85
N PRO A 100 31.29 15.49 -21.27
CA PRO A 100 30.38 16.61 -21.13
C PRO A 100 29.19 16.43 -22.07
N PHE A 101 27.99 16.48 -21.51
CA PHE A 101 26.73 16.43 -22.25
C PHE A 101 25.97 17.74 -22.10
N THR A 102 25.01 17.94 -23.00
CA THR A 102 23.92 18.87 -22.79
C THR A 102 22.72 18.09 -22.28
N ALA A 103 22.16 18.49 -21.13
CA ALA A 103 20.98 17.85 -20.58
C ALA A 103 19.80 18.82 -20.51
N GLU A 104 18.66 18.44 -21.07
CA GLU A 104 17.40 19.15 -20.92
C GLU A 104 16.54 18.47 -19.86
N ILE A 105 16.03 19.22 -18.88
CA ILE A 105 15.19 18.67 -17.82
C ILE A 105 13.82 19.31 -17.93
N SER A 106 12.79 18.47 -18.04
CA SER A 106 11.39 18.90 -18.04
C SER A 106 10.63 18.20 -16.93
N TYR A 107 9.72 18.91 -16.27
CA TYR A 107 8.95 18.39 -15.14
C TYR A 107 7.46 18.73 -15.27
N LYS A 108 6.58 17.94 -14.67
CA LYS A 108 5.14 18.23 -14.69
C LYS A 108 4.82 19.55 -13.99
N LYS A 109 4.18 20.49 -14.70
CA LYS A 109 3.70 21.75 -14.09
C LYS A 109 2.71 21.47 -12.95
N GLY A 110 2.82 22.23 -11.87
CA GLY A 110 2.00 22.07 -10.66
C GLY A 110 2.51 21.00 -9.68
N ASP A 111 3.45 20.15 -10.09
CA ASP A 111 4.13 19.20 -9.18
C ASP A 111 5.39 19.86 -8.58
N GLY A 112 5.23 20.48 -7.40
CA GLY A 112 6.32 21.16 -6.70
C GLY A 112 7.47 20.22 -6.30
N GLU A 113 7.17 18.95 -6.04
CA GLU A 113 8.18 17.94 -5.74
C GLU A 113 9.00 17.60 -7.00
N ALA A 114 8.34 17.41 -8.15
CA ALA A 114 9.04 17.22 -9.42
C ALA A 114 9.93 18.41 -9.80
N SER A 115 9.45 19.65 -9.59
CA SER A 115 10.23 20.85 -9.82
C SER A 115 11.47 20.92 -8.93
N TRP A 116 11.33 20.63 -7.63
CA TRP A 116 12.46 20.62 -6.70
C TRP A 116 13.47 19.52 -7.05
N PHE A 117 12.97 18.34 -7.41
CA PHE A 117 13.81 17.24 -7.84
C PHE A 117 14.57 17.54 -9.14
N ALA A 118 13.92 18.23 -10.09
CA ALA A 118 14.55 18.72 -11.31
C ALA A 118 15.75 19.64 -11.01
N GLU A 119 15.61 20.53 -10.02
CA GLU A 119 16.70 21.41 -9.59
C GLU A 119 17.86 20.65 -8.91
N GLN A 120 17.55 19.61 -8.13
CA GLN A 120 18.61 18.75 -7.56
C GLN A 120 19.42 18.06 -8.66
N ILE A 121 18.74 17.46 -9.66
CA ILE A 121 19.41 16.84 -10.81
C ILE A 121 20.22 17.89 -11.57
N ARG A 122 19.66 19.08 -11.81
CA ARG A 122 20.37 20.17 -12.46
C ARG A 122 21.66 20.55 -11.70
N GLY A 123 21.57 20.74 -10.39
CA GLY A 123 22.74 21.08 -9.55
C GLY A 123 23.84 20.02 -9.59
N LEU A 124 23.46 18.74 -9.60
CA LEU A 124 24.37 17.61 -9.75
C LEU A 124 25.08 17.64 -11.12
N LEU A 125 24.32 17.77 -12.21
CA LEU A 125 24.86 17.77 -13.57
C LEU A 125 25.75 19.00 -13.84
N LEU A 126 25.36 20.18 -13.35
CA LEU A 126 26.18 21.39 -13.41
C LEU A 126 27.51 21.20 -12.65
N SER A 127 27.49 20.54 -11.50
CA SER A 127 28.69 20.22 -10.72
C SER A 127 29.61 19.24 -11.45
N ALA A 128 29.05 18.42 -12.35
CA ALA A 128 29.78 17.57 -13.29
C ALA A 128 30.26 18.32 -14.56
N GLY A 129 30.03 19.62 -14.68
CA GLY A 129 30.45 20.44 -15.82
C GLY A 129 29.55 20.31 -17.06
N TRP A 130 28.34 19.77 -16.92
CA TRP A 130 27.39 19.64 -18.02
C TRP A 130 26.69 20.97 -18.32
N THR A 131 26.23 21.14 -19.56
CA THR A 131 25.41 22.30 -19.93
C THR A 131 23.94 21.97 -19.70
N VAL A 132 23.33 22.58 -18.69
CA VAL A 132 21.95 22.28 -18.29
C VAL A 132 21.13 23.58 -18.18
N PRO A 133 20.25 23.90 -19.15
CA PRO A 133 19.32 25.00 -19.02
C PRO A 133 18.42 24.85 -17.77
N HIS A 134 17.75 25.93 -17.39
CA HIS A 134 16.80 25.86 -16.29
C HIS A 134 15.67 24.87 -16.63
N PRO A 135 15.19 24.05 -15.65
CA PRO A 135 14.20 23.04 -15.94
C PRO A 135 12.89 23.65 -16.44
N THR A 136 12.29 23.04 -17.46
CA THR A 136 11.09 23.57 -18.11
C THR A 136 9.83 22.86 -17.62
N PRO A 137 8.80 23.60 -17.18
CA PRO A 137 7.52 22.98 -16.82
C PRO A 137 6.81 22.49 -18.08
N ILE A 138 6.37 21.24 -18.05
CA ILE A 138 5.51 20.62 -19.06
C ILE A 138 4.09 21.16 -18.85
N PRO A 139 3.49 21.82 -19.85
CA PRO A 139 2.12 22.34 -19.77
C PRO A 139 1.11 21.29 -19.30
N GLU A 140 0.17 21.69 -18.43
CA GLU A 140 -0.85 20.80 -17.85
C GLU A 140 -1.83 20.24 -18.90
N ASP A 141 -2.01 20.95 -20.00
CA ASP A 141 -2.87 20.60 -21.12
C ASP A 141 -2.23 19.57 -22.09
N MET A 142 -1.00 19.10 -21.80
CA MET A 142 -0.46 17.97 -22.54
C MET A 142 -1.30 16.71 -22.29
N SER A 143 -2.10 16.36 -23.29
CA SER A 143 -2.76 15.06 -23.36
C SER A 143 -1.76 13.91 -23.18
N ALA A 144 -2.23 12.75 -22.72
CA ALA A 144 -1.41 11.54 -22.64
C ALA A 144 -0.68 11.22 -23.96
N HIS A 145 -1.29 11.53 -25.11
CA HIS A 145 -0.65 11.41 -26.42
C HIS A 145 0.54 12.36 -26.64
N ALA A 146 0.55 13.54 -26.01
CA ALA A 146 1.72 14.43 -26.08
C ALA A 146 2.89 13.87 -25.27
N VAL A 147 2.62 13.25 -24.12
CA VAL A 147 3.65 12.54 -23.32
C VAL A 147 4.19 11.33 -24.10
N GLU A 148 3.33 10.59 -24.78
CA GLU A 148 3.71 9.46 -25.63
C GLU A 148 4.60 9.92 -26.81
N LYS A 149 4.33 11.08 -27.40
CA LYS A 149 5.21 11.69 -28.43
C LYS A 149 6.59 12.03 -27.90
N LEU A 150 6.71 12.35 -26.61
CA LEU A 150 8.00 12.54 -25.94
C LEU A 150 8.69 11.21 -25.63
N LYS A 151 8.06 10.06 -25.94
CA LYS A 151 8.54 8.72 -25.62
C LYS A 151 8.83 8.52 -24.13
N ALA A 152 8.13 9.26 -23.28
CA ALA A 152 8.20 9.15 -21.83
C ALA A 152 7.12 8.19 -21.31
N GLN A 153 7.41 7.54 -20.19
CA GLN A 153 6.37 6.84 -19.43
C GLN A 153 5.36 7.86 -18.89
N PRO A 154 4.08 7.49 -18.69
CA PRO A 154 3.06 8.42 -18.17
C PRO A 154 3.38 8.90 -16.75
N ASP A 155 4.16 8.12 -16.00
CA ASP A 155 4.53 8.29 -14.62
C ASP A 155 6.04 8.10 -14.39
N GLY A 156 6.56 8.69 -13.31
CA GLY A 156 7.96 8.53 -12.89
C GLY A 156 8.97 9.40 -13.65
N VAL A 157 10.19 8.88 -13.80
CA VAL A 157 11.30 9.59 -14.47
C VAL A 157 11.73 8.80 -15.69
N THR A 158 11.76 9.47 -16.84
CA THR A 158 12.29 8.92 -18.08
C THR A 158 13.55 9.67 -18.49
N VAL A 159 14.63 8.93 -18.72
CA VAL A 159 15.85 9.41 -19.35
C VAL A 159 15.77 9.05 -20.84
N ILE A 160 15.87 10.07 -21.69
CA ILE A 160 15.81 9.92 -23.14
C ILE A 160 17.18 10.25 -23.70
N THR A 161 17.72 9.33 -24.49
CA THR A 161 19.04 9.49 -25.12
C THR A 161 18.98 9.13 -26.58
N LYS A 162 19.89 9.72 -27.37
CA LYS A 162 20.10 9.24 -28.73
C LYS A 162 20.55 7.79 -28.65
N ARG A 163 20.02 6.93 -29.53
CA ARG A 163 20.43 5.53 -29.60
C ARG A 163 21.90 5.47 -30.05
N SER A 164 22.83 5.48 -29.11
CA SER A 164 24.23 5.23 -29.40
C SER A 164 24.41 3.75 -29.77
N SER A 165 25.36 3.46 -30.65
CA SER A 165 25.75 2.08 -30.95
C SER A 165 26.48 1.41 -29.78
N ASP A 166 26.78 2.18 -28.72
CA ASP A 166 27.65 1.82 -27.59
C ASP A 166 26.86 1.51 -26.29
N LYS A 167 25.55 1.25 -26.41
CA LYS A 167 24.62 1.04 -25.28
C LYS A 167 25.02 -0.03 -24.27
N ASP A 168 25.92 -0.94 -24.64
CA ASP A 168 26.34 -2.04 -23.78
C ASP A 168 27.54 -1.67 -22.88
N LYS A 169 28.05 -0.44 -22.97
CA LYS A 169 29.12 0.03 -22.09
C LYS A 169 28.54 0.49 -20.74
N PRO A 170 28.85 -0.19 -19.62
CA PRO A 170 28.36 0.21 -18.30
C PRO A 170 28.88 1.58 -17.85
N ASP A 171 29.96 2.06 -18.45
CA ASP A 171 30.60 3.35 -18.16
C ASP A 171 29.99 4.52 -18.96
N ALA A 172 28.97 4.26 -19.78
CA ALA A 172 28.30 5.33 -20.51
C ALA A 172 27.59 6.27 -19.51
N PRO A 173 27.68 7.60 -19.67
CA PRO A 173 27.12 8.56 -18.72
C PRO A 173 25.61 8.40 -18.54
N GLU A 174 24.89 7.98 -19.59
CA GLU A 174 23.47 7.67 -19.51
C GLU A 174 23.17 6.46 -18.62
N ALA A 175 24.02 5.43 -18.64
CA ALA A 175 23.88 4.25 -17.80
C ALA A 175 24.18 4.59 -16.34
N ILE A 176 25.23 5.37 -16.11
CA ILE A 176 25.60 5.87 -14.77
C ILE A 176 24.46 6.70 -14.18
N LEU A 177 23.93 7.67 -14.94
CA LEU A 177 22.83 8.52 -14.48
C LEU A 177 21.55 7.72 -14.25
N THR A 178 21.21 6.80 -15.15
CA THR A 178 20.01 5.93 -15.00
C THR A 178 20.14 5.04 -13.78
N ASN A 179 21.30 4.45 -13.53
CA ASN A 179 21.57 3.61 -12.36
C ASN A 179 21.51 4.40 -11.05
N LEU A 180 21.95 5.66 -11.06
CA LEU A 180 21.81 6.53 -9.90
C LEU A 180 20.34 6.84 -9.62
N LEU A 181 19.63 7.32 -10.64
CA LEU A 181 18.24 7.71 -10.50
C LEU A 181 17.38 6.50 -10.11
N SER A 182 17.68 5.30 -10.60
CA SER A 182 16.96 4.08 -10.22
C SER A 182 17.24 3.65 -8.78
N LYS A 183 18.44 3.90 -8.24
CA LYS A 183 18.71 3.69 -6.81
C LYS A 183 17.87 4.62 -5.92
N SER A 184 17.75 5.89 -6.29
CA SER A 184 16.98 6.86 -5.49
C SER A 184 15.46 6.74 -5.67
N LEU A 185 15.00 6.39 -6.87
CA LEU A 185 13.56 6.41 -7.24
C LEU A 185 12.94 5.01 -7.39
N GLY A 186 13.75 3.95 -7.34
CA GLY A 186 13.35 2.57 -7.60
C GLY A 186 13.24 2.23 -9.09
N SER A 187 12.48 3.01 -9.87
CA SER A 187 12.28 2.76 -11.30
C SER A 187 12.52 4.01 -12.13
N VAL A 188 13.32 3.85 -13.19
CA VAL A 188 13.62 4.89 -14.18
C VAL A 188 13.56 4.25 -15.56
N ALA A 189 12.81 4.89 -16.45
CA ALA A 189 12.71 4.43 -17.82
C ALA A 189 13.85 4.99 -18.67
N LEU A 190 14.43 4.15 -19.53
CA LEU A 190 15.38 4.59 -20.54
C LEU A 190 14.72 4.47 -21.92
N SER A 191 14.61 5.59 -22.63
CA SER A 191 13.92 5.65 -23.91
C SER A 191 14.84 6.16 -25.03
N PRO A 192 14.99 5.45 -26.16
CA PRO A 192 15.80 5.94 -27.27
C PRO A 192 15.05 6.95 -28.15
N ASP A 193 15.71 8.06 -28.48
CA ASP A 193 15.22 8.98 -29.50
C ASP A 193 16.27 9.34 -30.55
N ALA A 194 16.04 8.88 -31.79
CA ALA A 194 16.95 9.08 -32.92
C ALA A 194 17.08 10.56 -33.33
N ASN A 195 16.10 11.40 -32.96
CA ASN A 195 16.06 12.81 -33.33
C ASN A 195 16.89 13.70 -32.38
N LEU A 196 17.39 13.15 -31.27
CA LEU A 196 18.23 13.92 -30.36
C LEU A 196 19.64 14.14 -30.95
N PRO A 197 20.27 15.30 -30.71
CA PRO A 197 21.67 15.53 -31.06
C PRO A 197 22.59 14.52 -30.38
N ASP A 198 23.80 14.33 -30.93
CA ASP A 198 24.84 13.58 -30.24
C ASP A 198 25.25 14.32 -28.95
N ASN A 199 25.57 13.57 -27.90
CA ASN A 199 25.89 14.11 -26.56
C ASN A 199 24.76 14.95 -25.93
N PHE A 200 23.51 14.63 -26.29
CA PHE A 200 22.32 15.24 -25.71
C PHE A 200 21.50 14.22 -24.93
N LEU A 201 21.01 14.63 -23.76
CA LEU A 201 20.18 13.83 -22.89
C LEU A 201 18.95 14.64 -22.48
N ARG A 202 17.77 14.04 -22.49
CA ARG A 202 16.54 14.68 -22.01
C ARG A 202 15.99 13.89 -20.83
N ILE A 203 15.72 14.58 -19.73
CA ILE A 203 15.14 14.01 -18.51
C ILE A 203 13.72 14.53 -18.39
N ILE A 204 12.75 13.63 -18.33
CA ILE A 204 11.34 13.96 -18.17
C ILE A 204 10.87 13.41 -16.83
N ILE A 205 10.36 14.30 -15.98
CA ILE A 205 9.92 14.00 -14.61
C ILE A 205 8.40 14.22 -14.55
N LEU A 206 7.64 13.13 -14.54
CA LEU A 206 6.17 13.16 -14.54
C LEU A 206 5.63 12.80 -13.15
N GLN A 207 4.30 12.71 -13.01
CA GLN A 207 3.66 12.44 -11.72
C GLN A 207 4.02 11.04 -11.19
N LYS A 208 3.91 10.84 -9.87
CA LYS A 208 4.05 9.50 -9.27
C LYS A 208 2.91 8.60 -9.78
N PRO A 209 3.16 7.29 -9.97
CA PRO A 209 2.11 6.31 -10.18
C PRO A 209 1.03 6.38 -9.09
#